data_AF-A0A5E4KAS0-F1
#
_entry.id   AF-A0A5E4KAS0-F1
#
_cell.length_a   1.000
_cell.length_b   1.000
_cell.length_c   1.000
_cell.angle_alpha   90.00
_cell.angle_beta   90.00
_cell.angle_gamma   90.00
#
_symmetry.space_group_name_H-M   'P 1'
#
loop_
_entity.id
_entity.type
_entity.pdbx_description
1 polymer ?
#
loop_
_entity_poly.entity_id
_entity_poly.type
_entity_poly.pdbx_seq_one_letter_code
_entity_poly.pdbx_strand_id
1 'polypeptide(L)'
;MEEKLRALVNTKVLGMLDGLEIDYLGVSLDALLIIAPPEHGDDILECVRRKGVAIDIVGKIVKGRGAELLIKGEVHDFTPRFRESAYTPIKKLVGEKTPRNFDDMKKAVDMAAAQAIEKKKHIVKRLKTH
;
A
#
# COMPACT_ATOMS: atom_id res chain seq x y z
N MET A 1 2.67 -3.76 -17.99
CA MET A 1 2.26 -4.69 -16.92
C MET A 1 1.62 -3.93 -15.77
N GLU A 2 2.29 -2.89 -15.27
CA GLU A 2 1.74 -1.92 -14.31
C GLU A 2 0.39 -1.31 -14.70
N GLU A 3 0.21 -0.88 -15.96
CA GLU A 3 -1.04 -0.24 -16.40
C GLU A 3 -2.28 -1.14 -16.21
N LYS A 4 -2.12 -2.45 -16.42
CA LYS A 4 -3.20 -3.43 -16.19
C LYS A 4 -3.54 -3.53 -14.71
N LEU A 5 -2.54 -3.59 -13.83
CA LEU A 5 -2.74 -3.57 -12.38
C LEU A 5 -3.41 -2.28 -11.92
N ARG A 6 -2.96 -1.13 -12.43
CA ARG A 6 -3.54 0.18 -12.11
C ARG A 6 -5.00 0.28 -12.58
N ALA A 7 -5.34 -0.30 -13.73
CA ALA A 7 -6.70 -0.33 -14.25
C ALA A 7 -7.66 -1.21 -13.44
N LEU A 8 -7.15 -2.18 -12.66
CA LEU A 8 -7.95 -3.00 -11.75
C LEU A 8 -8.31 -2.27 -10.44
N VAL A 9 -7.66 -1.15 -10.13
CA VAL A 9 -7.98 -0.34 -8.96
C VAL A 9 -9.15 0.60 -9.29
N ASN A 10 -10.10 0.70 -8.36
CA ASN A 10 -11.19 1.67 -8.49
C ASN A 10 -10.63 3.09 -8.67
N THR A 11 -11.08 3.83 -9.67
CA THR A 11 -10.54 5.15 -10.02
C THR A 11 -10.63 6.19 -8.90
N LYS A 12 -11.69 6.17 -8.08
CA LYS A 12 -11.82 7.07 -6.93
C LYS A 12 -10.82 6.73 -5.84
N VAL A 13 -10.64 5.43 -5.58
CA VAL A 13 -9.66 4.92 -4.61
C VAL A 13 -8.24 5.23 -5.08
N LEU A 14 -7.95 4.99 -6.35
CA LEU A 14 -6.66 5.32 -6.96
C LEU A 14 -6.34 6.82 -6.83
N GLY A 15 -7.31 7.70 -7.15
CA GLY A 15 -7.13 9.14 -7.00
C GLY A 15 -6.88 9.58 -5.54
N MET A 16 -7.56 8.94 -4.58
CA MET A 16 -7.31 9.17 -3.16
C MET A 16 -5.90 8.71 -2.75
N LEU A 17 -5.48 7.51 -3.20
CA LEU A 17 -4.16 6.95 -2.90
C LEU A 17 -3.04 7.80 -3.51
N ASP A 18 -3.18 8.19 -4.79
CA ASP A 18 -2.25 9.10 -5.47
C ASP A 18 -2.13 10.44 -4.72
N GLY A 19 -3.27 11.01 -4.27
CA GLY A 19 -3.30 12.28 -3.54
C GLY A 19 -2.70 12.23 -2.12
N LEU A 20 -2.70 11.04 -1.51
CA LEU A 20 -2.07 10.80 -0.20
C LEU A 20 -0.63 10.28 -0.31
N GLU A 21 -0.09 10.16 -1.52
CA GLU A 21 1.20 9.52 -1.83
C GLU A 21 1.31 8.08 -1.31
N ILE A 22 0.19 7.36 -1.26
CA ILE A 22 0.08 5.98 -0.79
C ILE A 22 0.16 5.03 -1.99
N ASP A 23 0.99 4.00 -1.88
CA ASP A 23 1.12 2.98 -2.92
C ASP A 23 -0.11 2.05 -2.97
N TYR A 24 -0.77 2.01 -4.12
CA TYR A 24 -1.96 1.19 -4.33
C TYR A 24 -1.67 -0.31 -4.30
N LEU A 25 -0.42 -0.72 -4.55
CA LEU A 25 -0.01 -2.12 -4.46
C LEU A 25 -0.12 -2.65 -3.03
N GLY A 26 0.28 -1.85 -2.04
CA GLY A 26 0.30 -2.25 -0.62
C GLY A 26 -1.01 -2.08 0.13
N VAL A 27 -2.04 -1.50 -0.49
CA VAL A 27 -3.33 -1.18 0.15
C VAL A 27 -4.53 -1.77 -0.59
N SER A 28 -4.52 -1.76 -1.93
CA SER A 28 -5.71 -2.06 -2.74
C SER A 28 -5.61 -3.34 -3.58
N LEU A 29 -4.40 -3.81 -3.92
CA LEU A 29 -4.20 -5.00 -4.77
C LEU A 29 -3.84 -6.27 -4.00
N ASP A 30 -3.62 -6.19 -2.69
CA ASP A 30 -3.38 -7.36 -1.82
C ASP A 30 -4.61 -8.29 -1.69
N ALA A 31 -5.71 -8.03 -2.41
CA ALA A 31 -6.98 -8.71 -2.18
C ALA A 31 -7.09 -10.11 -2.81
N LEU A 32 -6.43 -10.44 -3.93
CA LEU A 32 -6.34 -11.82 -4.44
C LEU A 32 -5.41 -11.93 -5.67
N LEU A 33 -4.23 -12.53 -5.52
CA LEU A 33 -3.42 -12.97 -6.67
C LEU A 33 -3.75 -14.44 -6.95
N ILE A 34 -4.23 -14.75 -8.16
CA ILE A 34 -4.51 -16.12 -8.57
C ILE A 34 -3.36 -16.61 -9.45
N ILE A 35 -2.72 -17.68 -9.00
CA ILE A 35 -1.73 -18.42 -9.78
C ILE A 35 -2.43 -19.67 -10.34
N ALA A 36 -2.49 -19.78 -11.66
CA ALA A 36 -3.12 -20.90 -12.34
C ALA A 36 -2.34 -21.32 -13.60
N PRO A 37 -2.44 -22.59 -14.02
CA PRO A 37 -2.02 -23.03 -15.35
C PRO A 37 -2.70 -22.21 -16.45
N PRO A 38 -2.02 -21.96 -17.58
CA PRO A 38 -2.56 -21.16 -18.67
C PRO A 38 -3.84 -21.76 -19.27
N GLU A 39 -4.00 -23.09 -19.27
CA GLU A 39 -5.22 -23.75 -19.76
C GLU A 39 -6.50 -23.39 -18.97
N HIS A 40 -6.37 -22.88 -17.74
CA HIS A 40 -7.50 -22.47 -16.90
C HIS A 40 -7.69 -20.94 -16.85
N GLY A 41 -6.82 -20.17 -17.53
CA GLY A 41 -6.81 -18.71 -17.44
C GLY A 41 -8.13 -18.08 -17.88
N ASP A 42 -8.64 -18.50 -19.03
CA ASP A 42 -9.86 -17.93 -19.62
C ASP A 42 -11.12 -18.25 -18.79
N ASP A 43 -11.24 -19.50 -18.31
CA ASP A 43 -12.36 -19.92 -17.45
C ASP A 43 -12.41 -19.12 -16.14
N ILE A 44 -11.24 -18.88 -15.52
CA ILE A 44 -11.11 -18.07 -14.31
C ILE A 44 -11.52 -16.62 -14.59
N LEU A 45 -11.01 -16.03 -15.68
CA LEU A 45 -11.34 -14.66 -16.07
C LEU A 45 -12.84 -14.49 -16.30
N GLU A 46 -13.47 -15.41 -17.04
CA GLU A 46 -14.90 -15.35 -17.35
C GLU A 46 -15.74 -15.50 -16.07
N CYS A 47 -15.40 -16.47 -15.22
CA CYS A 47 -16.12 -16.73 -13.98
C CYS A 47 -16.16 -15.50 -13.06
N VAL A 48 -15.02 -14.82 -12.91
CA VAL A 48 -14.89 -13.63 -12.05
C VAL A 48 -15.58 -12.42 -12.70
N ARG A 49 -15.40 -12.19 -14.00
CA ARG A 49 -16.07 -11.10 -14.74
C ARG A 49 -17.59 -11.20 -14.69
N ARG A 50 -18.14 -12.42 -14.76
CA ARG A 50 -19.58 -12.67 -14.64
C ARG A 50 -20.17 -12.23 -13.29
N LYS A 51 -19.34 -12.13 -12.25
CA LYS A 51 -19.72 -11.60 -10.94
C LYS A 51 -19.55 -10.08 -10.83
N GLY A 52 -19.18 -9.40 -11.91
CA GLY A 52 -18.95 -7.95 -11.93
C GLY A 52 -17.63 -7.52 -11.29
N VAL A 53 -16.71 -8.46 -11.09
CA VAL A 53 -15.40 -8.18 -10.47
C VAL A 53 -14.35 -8.02 -11.57
N ALA A 54 -13.53 -6.97 -11.46
CA ALA A 54 -12.44 -6.71 -12.39
C ALA A 54 -11.31 -7.72 -12.19
N ILE A 55 -10.83 -8.33 -13.28
CA ILE A 55 -9.72 -9.27 -13.29
C ILE A 55 -8.99 -9.23 -14.64
N ASP A 56 -7.67 -9.38 -14.60
CA ASP A 56 -6.80 -9.46 -15.78
C ASP A 56 -5.56 -10.32 -15.47
N ILE A 57 -4.91 -10.81 -16.52
CA ILE A 57 -3.61 -11.47 -16.45
C ILE A 57 -2.54 -10.38 -16.31
N VAL A 58 -1.93 -10.32 -15.13
CA VAL A 58 -0.96 -9.29 -14.72
C VAL A 58 0.49 -9.78 -14.73
N GLY A 59 0.76 -11.02 -15.13
CA GLY A 59 2.11 -11.58 -15.16
C GLY A 59 2.17 -13.02 -15.63
N LYS A 60 3.36 -13.62 -15.50
CA LYS A 60 3.63 -15.03 -15.82
C LYS A 60 4.59 -15.61 -14.79
N ILE A 61 4.51 -16.92 -14.57
CA ILE A 61 5.49 -17.64 -13.76
C ILE A 61 6.64 -18.10 -14.64
N VAL A 62 7.85 -17.85 -14.20
CA VAL A 62 9.09 -18.30 -14.83
C VAL A 62 9.93 -19.07 -13.81
N LYS A 63 10.83 -19.93 -14.28
CA LYS A 63 11.78 -20.62 -13.40
C LYS A 63 12.67 -19.58 -12.72
N GLY A 64 12.63 -19.52 -11.40
CA GLY A 64 13.31 -18.49 -10.61
C GLY A 64 12.98 -18.61 -9.12
N ARG A 65 13.31 -17.58 -8.35
CA ARG A 65 12.97 -17.46 -6.93
C ARG A 65 12.38 -16.07 -6.67
N GLY A 66 11.28 -16.01 -5.92
CA GLY A 66 10.60 -14.77 -5.56
C GLY A 66 9.52 -14.35 -6.55
N ALA A 67 8.90 -13.21 -6.27
CA ALA A 67 7.96 -12.52 -7.15
C ALA A 67 8.46 -11.09 -7.37
N GLU A 68 8.48 -10.66 -8.63
CA GLU A 68 9.01 -9.36 -9.04
C GLU A 68 7.96 -8.58 -9.82
N LEU A 69 7.90 -7.28 -9.58
CA LEU A 69 7.04 -6.36 -10.32
C LEU A 69 7.89 -5.37 -11.10
N LEU A 70 7.65 -5.26 -12.41
CA LEU A 70 8.27 -4.23 -13.25
C LEU A 70 7.34 -3.01 -13.35
N ILE A 71 7.78 -1.90 -12.76
CA ILE A 71 7.12 -0.59 -12.78
C ILE A 71 8.08 0.40 -13.44
N LYS A 72 7.68 1.05 -14.55
CA LYS A 72 8.51 2.06 -15.23
C LYS A 72 9.98 1.65 -15.51
N GLY A 73 10.24 0.36 -15.68
CA GLY A 73 11.59 -0.18 -15.91
C GLY A 73 12.39 -0.51 -14.65
N GLU A 74 11.86 -0.22 -13.46
CA GLU A 74 12.43 -0.63 -12.17
C GLU A 74 11.81 -1.95 -11.69
N VAL A 75 12.65 -2.80 -11.11
CA VAL A 75 12.24 -4.09 -10.53
C VAL A 75 11.98 -3.90 -9.04
N HIS A 76 10.76 -4.22 -8.60
CA HIS A 76 10.35 -4.18 -7.21
C HIS A 76 10.05 -5.59 -6.67
N ASP A 77 10.41 -5.84 -5.42
CA ASP A 77 10.02 -7.07 -4.70
C ASP A 77 8.49 -7.09 -4.52
N PHE A 78 7.84 -8.08 -5.13
CA PHE A 78 6.40 -8.31 -5.07
C PHE A 78 6.07 -9.57 -4.27
N THR A 79 7.00 -10.06 -3.45
CA THR A 79 6.72 -11.19 -2.55
C THR A 79 5.47 -10.87 -1.72
N PRO A 80 4.38 -11.66 -1.82
CA PRO A 80 3.17 -11.45 -1.04
C PRO A 80 3.50 -11.62 0.44
N ARG A 81 3.75 -10.51 1.13
CA ARG A 81 3.91 -10.50 2.57
C ARG A 81 2.50 -10.26 3.10
N PHE A 82 1.91 -11.24 3.78
CA PHE A 82 0.74 -11.00 4.61
C PHE A 82 1.10 -9.87 5.59
N ARG A 83 0.74 -8.63 5.26
CA ARG A 83 1.02 -7.44 6.05
C ARG A 83 -0.26 -7.10 6.79
N GLU A 84 -0.24 -7.19 8.12
CA GLU A 84 -1.35 -6.76 8.98
C GLU A 84 -1.65 -5.25 8.89
N SER A 85 -0.82 -4.47 8.19
CA SER A 85 -1.06 -3.05 7.96
C SER A 85 -0.40 -2.56 6.67
N ALA A 86 -1.22 -1.91 5.84
CA ALA A 86 -0.86 -1.28 4.57
C ALA A 86 0.08 -0.05 4.70
N TYR A 87 0.44 0.30 5.94
CA TYR A 87 1.13 1.54 6.30
C TYR A 87 2.65 1.39 6.46
N THR A 88 3.21 0.19 6.27
CA THR A 88 4.67 0.04 6.28
C THR A 88 5.19 0.52 4.93
N PRO A 89 5.87 1.69 4.86
CA PRO A 89 6.36 2.18 3.60
C PRO A 89 7.29 1.11 3.02
N ILE A 90 6.97 0.58 1.84
CA ILE A 90 8.03 0.01 1.01
C ILE A 90 9.00 1.17 0.88
N LYS A 91 10.20 1.01 1.44
CA LYS A 91 11.29 1.97 1.28
C LYS A 91 11.39 2.20 -0.21
N LYS A 92 10.79 3.31 -0.63
CA LYS A 92 11.02 3.99 -1.88
C LYS A 92 12.52 3.86 -2.10
N LEU A 93 12.90 3.02 -3.06
CA LEU A 93 14.17 3.04 -3.76
C LEU A 93 14.25 4.37 -4.53
N VAL A 94 14.07 5.47 -3.81
CA VAL A 94 14.03 6.81 -4.34
C VAL A 94 15.31 7.42 -3.84
N GLY A 95 16.23 7.57 -4.79
CA GLY A 95 17.36 8.47 -4.66
C GLY A 95 16.89 9.74 -3.95
N GLU A 96 17.62 10.07 -2.91
CA GLU A 96 17.39 11.14 -1.95
C GLU A 96 16.73 12.37 -2.56
N LYS A 97 15.43 12.53 -2.30
CA LYS A 97 14.92 13.85 -1.93
C LYS A 97 14.14 13.67 -0.66
N THR A 98 14.85 13.79 0.46
CA THR A 98 14.26 14.09 1.76
C THR A 98 13.18 15.14 1.52
N PRO A 99 11.91 14.86 1.84
CA PRO A 99 10.88 15.89 1.74
C PRO A 99 11.39 17.09 2.54
N ARG A 100 11.44 18.28 1.94
CA ARG A 100 11.93 19.52 2.59
C ARG A 100 11.30 19.78 3.96
N ASN A 101 10.18 19.13 4.26
CA ASN A 101 9.36 19.26 5.45
C ASN A 101 9.55 18.17 6.52
N PHE A 102 10.48 17.22 6.35
CA PHE A 102 10.63 16.10 7.31
C PHE A 102 10.92 16.59 8.73
N ASP A 103 11.80 17.57 8.89
CA ASP A 103 12.14 18.13 10.20
C ASP A 103 10.98 18.91 10.83
N ASP A 104 10.17 19.60 10.02
CA ASP A 104 9.03 20.36 10.51
C ASP A 104 7.87 19.44 10.91
N MET A 105 7.66 18.35 10.16
CA MET A 105 6.74 17.29 10.54
C MET A 105 7.17 16.60 11.84
N LYS A 106 8.47 16.33 12.00
CA LYS A 106 9.02 15.75 13.23
C LYS A 106 8.79 16.66 14.44
N LYS A 107 9.07 17.97 14.32
CA LYS A 107 8.79 18.96 15.37
C LYS A 107 7.31 19.02 15.73
N ALA A 108 6.42 18.99 14.73
CA ALA A 108 4.97 19.01 14.98
C ALA A 108 4.50 17.79 15.77
N VAL A 109 5.03 16.59 15.46
CA VAL A 109 4.74 15.36 16.20
C VAL A 109 5.28 15.43 17.64
N ASP A 110 6.52 15.90 17.82
CA ASP A 110 7.12 16.06 19.15
C ASP A 110 6.33 17.05 20.02
N MET A 111 5.87 18.17 19.43
CA MET A 111 5.02 19.14 20.12
C MET A 111 3.67 18.55 20.51
N ALA A 112 3.01 17.83 19.61
CA ALA A 112 1.73 17.18 19.90
C ALA A 112 1.86 16.15 21.03
N ALA A 113 2.95 15.37 21.03
CA ALA A 113 3.24 14.42 22.10
C ALA A 113 3.45 15.12 23.45
N ALA A 114 4.22 16.21 23.48
CA ALA A 114 4.45 16.98 24.70
C ALA A 114 3.14 17.57 25.26
N GLN A 115 2.30 18.14 24.41
CA GLN A 115 0.99 18.69 24.80
C GLN A 115 0.05 17.62 25.34
N ALA A 116 0.02 16.44 24.73
CA ALA A 116 -0.79 15.32 25.20
C ALA A 116 -0.35 14.84 26.60
N ILE A 117 0.98 14.76 26.83
CA ILE A 117 1.55 14.40 28.14
C ILE A 117 1.19 15.44 29.19
N GLU A 118 1.30 16.73 28.86
CA GLU A 118 0.95 17.83 29.78
C GLU A 118 -0.53 17.81 30.16
N LYS A 119 -1.42 17.68 29.16
CA LYS A 119 -2.87 17.57 29.39
C LYS A 119 -3.19 16.37 30.27
N LYS A 120 -2.57 15.21 30.03
CA LYS A 120 -2.72 14.02 30.87
C LYS A 120 -2.30 14.29 32.32
N LYS A 121 -1.14 14.92 32.54
CA LYS A 121 -0.66 15.28 33.89
C LYS A 121 -1.62 16.23 34.60
N HIS A 122 -2.14 17.23 33.90
CA HIS A 122 -3.10 18.20 34.44
C HIS A 122 -4.42 17.53 34.88
N ILE A 123 -4.96 16.63 34.04
CA ILE A 123 -6.17 15.87 34.34
C ILE A 123 -5.95 14.95 35.55
N VAL A 124 -4.83 14.21 35.59
CA VAL A 124 -4.50 13.34 36.72
C VAL A 124 -4.35 14.14 38.02
N LYS A 125 -3.76 15.34 37.97
CA LYS A 125 -3.66 16.22 39.15
C LYS A 125 -5.04 16.65 39.64
N ARG A 126 -5.94 17.08 38.74
CA ARG A 126 -7.32 17.42 39.10
C ARG A 126 -8.07 16.24 39.74
N LEU A 127 -7.92 15.04 39.19
CA LEU A 127 -8.57 13.83 39.72
C LEU A 127 -8.04 13.39 41.08
N LYS A 128 -6.80 13.74 41.45
CA LYS A 128 -6.19 13.43 42.76
C LYS A 128 -6.48 14.47 43.85
N THR A 129 -7.08 15.60 43.50
CA THR A 129 -7.38 16.70 44.43
C THR A 129 -8.87 16.79 44.78
N HIS A 130 -9.66 15.82 44.29
CA HIS A 130 -11.03 15.50 44.70
C HIS A 130 -11.03 14.12 45.35
#